data_AF-A0A1F2U7W7-F1
#
_entry.id   AF-A0A1F2U7W7-F1
#
_cell.length_a   1.000
_cell.length_b   1.000
_cell.length_c   1.000
_cell.angle_alpha   90.00
_cell.angle_beta   90.00
_cell.angle_gamma   90.00
#
_symmetry.space_group_name_H-M   'P 1'
#
loop_
_entity.id
_entity.type
_entity.pdbx_description
1 polymer ?
#
loop_
_entity_poly.entity_id
_entity_poly.type
_entity_poly.pdbx_seq_one_letter_code
_entity_poly.pdbx_strand_id
1 'polypeptide(L)'
;MAATMAWRSANPTIQADTFSRVPAAFDAGVMTIGGTVNKTALSLVMLLISAGYVWNRGAADPGIGAFIMAGALGGFALALVTVFKHAWAPYTTPIYAVLEGFALGGISVIFEATYPGIVSQAVFLTFGTLGALLIAWCSRVGLGSY
;
A
#
# COMPACT_ATOMS: atom_id res chain seq x y z
N MET A 1 38.63 -20.14 35.27
CA MET A 1 37.73 -18.97 35.37
C MET A 1 37.30 -18.62 33.95
N ALA A 2 36.13 -19.10 33.54
CA ALA A 2 35.70 -19.12 32.14
C ALA A 2 35.35 -17.70 31.65
N ALA A 3 35.93 -17.31 30.51
CA ALA A 3 35.67 -16.06 29.84
C ALA A 3 34.24 -16.03 29.30
N THR A 4 33.42 -15.10 29.81
CA THR A 4 32.18 -14.66 29.17
C THR A 4 32.54 -13.90 27.90
N MET A 5 32.79 -14.61 26.81
CA MET A 5 32.99 -14.04 25.48
C MET A 5 31.71 -13.34 25.05
N ALA A 6 31.67 -12.03 25.28
CA ALA A 6 30.64 -11.15 24.77
C ALA A 6 30.66 -11.22 23.24
N TRP A 7 29.56 -11.67 22.65
CA TRP A 7 29.26 -11.51 21.22
C TRP A 7 29.11 -10.03 20.90
N ARG A 8 30.24 -9.32 20.75
CA ARG A 8 30.28 -7.95 20.24
C ARG A 8 30.68 -8.03 18.77
N SER A 9 29.76 -7.62 17.91
CA SER A 9 30.03 -7.39 16.50
C SER A 9 31.19 -6.39 16.35
N ALA A 10 32.24 -6.76 15.60
CA ALA A 10 33.35 -5.86 15.28
C ALA A 10 32.97 -4.80 14.21
N ASN A 11 31.72 -4.81 13.73
CA ASN A 11 31.21 -3.86 12.76
C ASN A 11 30.87 -2.54 13.47
N PRO A 12 31.57 -1.42 13.19
CA PRO A 12 31.33 -0.13 13.84
C PRO A 12 29.91 0.42 13.62
N THR A 13 29.16 -0.12 12.65
CA THR A 13 27.76 0.23 12.38
C THR A 13 26.77 -0.50 13.31
N ILE A 14 27.13 -1.67 13.86
CA ILE A 14 26.26 -2.48 14.73
C ILE A 14 26.93 -2.60 16.10
N GLN A 15 26.88 -1.50 16.86
CA GLN A 15 27.34 -1.47 18.26
C GLN A 15 26.15 -1.68 19.19
N ALA A 16 26.41 -2.24 20.38
CA ALA A 16 25.37 -2.47 21.40
C ALA A 16 24.63 -1.17 21.80
N ASP A 17 25.32 -0.03 21.70
CA ASP A 17 24.74 1.28 21.97
C ASP A 17 23.76 1.78 20.89
N THR A 18 23.82 1.23 19.66
CA THR A 18 22.82 1.55 18.63
C THR A 18 21.43 1.07 19.05
N PHE A 19 21.34 -0.04 19.78
CA PHE A 19 20.07 -0.61 20.26
C PHE A 19 19.56 0.05 21.55
N SER A 20 20.44 0.63 22.37
CA SER A 20 20.05 1.39 23.56
C SER A 20 19.63 2.83 23.24
N ARG A 21 20.09 3.37 22.10
CA ARG A 21 19.73 4.69 21.61
C ARG A 21 18.44 4.73 20.79
N VAL A 22 17.83 3.57 20.50
CA VAL A 22 16.42 3.51 20.08
C VAL A 22 15.62 3.65 21.36
N PRO A 23 15.02 4.81 21.66
CA PRO A 23 14.11 4.89 22.77
C PRO A 23 13.07 3.81 22.53
N ALA A 24 12.77 3.01 23.54
CA ALA A 24 11.59 2.18 23.54
C ALA A 24 10.38 3.13 23.49
N ALA A 25 10.07 3.62 22.30
CA ALA A 25 9.03 4.59 22.02
C ALA A 25 7.69 3.87 22.08
N PHE A 26 7.37 3.29 23.23
CA PHE A 26 6.11 2.59 23.50
C PHE A 26 4.89 3.53 23.43
N ASP A 27 5.09 4.84 23.26
CA ASP A 27 4.02 5.85 23.25
C ASP A 27 4.11 6.87 22.09
N ALA A 28 5.00 6.65 21.11
CA ALA A 28 5.11 7.53 19.93
C ALA A 28 5.17 6.72 18.64
N GLY A 29 4.01 6.23 18.19
CA GLY A 29 3.84 5.85 16.78
C GLY A 29 4.75 4.74 16.26
N VAL A 30 4.92 3.64 17.02
CA VAL A 30 5.54 2.43 16.46
C VAL A 30 4.58 1.81 15.44
N MET A 31 5.01 1.68 14.19
CA MET A 31 4.20 1.13 13.10
C MET A 31 3.90 -0.34 13.37
N THR A 32 2.72 -0.63 13.91
CA THR A 32 2.28 -2.01 14.14
C THR A 32 1.94 -2.67 12.81
N ILE A 33 2.20 -3.97 12.68
CA ILE A 33 1.80 -4.74 11.50
C ILE A 33 0.28 -4.59 11.28
N GLY A 34 -0.52 -4.68 12.35
CA GLY A 34 -1.97 -4.49 12.29
C GLY A 34 -2.38 -3.07 11.87
N GLY A 35 -1.71 -2.03 12.38
CA GLY A 35 -1.97 -0.64 12.01
C GLY A 35 -1.63 -0.34 10.55
N THR A 36 -0.57 -0.98 10.04
CA THR A 36 -0.16 -0.88 8.63
C THR A 36 -1.19 -1.55 7.72
N VAL A 37 -1.57 -2.79 8.03
CA VAL A 37 -2.60 -3.54 7.28
C VAL A 37 -3.92 -2.78 7.27
N ASN A 38 -4.36 -2.22 8.39
CA ASN A 38 -5.61 -1.46 8.44
C ASN A 38 -5.55 -0.18 7.60
N LYS A 39 -4.44 0.56 7.64
CA LYS A 39 -4.26 1.78 6.83
C LYS A 39 -4.21 1.46 5.33
N THR A 40 -3.51 0.41 4.92
CA THR A 40 -3.45 0.01 3.49
C THR A 40 -4.79 -0.54 3.03
N ALA A 41 -5.48 -1.34 3.84
CA ALA A 41 -6.83 -1.82 3.54
C ALA A 41 -7.82 -0.66 3.36
N LEU A 42 -7.79 0.34 4.25
CA LEU A 42 -8.64 1.53 4.13
C LEU A 42 -8.35 2.30 2.83
N SER A 43 -7.08 2.52 2.49
CA SER A 43 -6.71 3.20 1.25
C SER A 43 -7.15 2.41 0.00
N LEU A 44 -7.05 1.09 0.05
CA LEU A 44 -7.46 0.21 -1.04
C LEU A 44 -8.98 0.23 -1.23
N VAL A 45 -9.76 0.22 -0.15
CA VAL A 45 -11.23 0.38 -0.21
C VAL A 45 -11.61 1.73 -0.81
N MET A 46 -10.97 2.82 -0.38
CA MET A 46 -11.22 4.15 -0.96
C MET A 46 -10.95 4.18 -2.46
N LEU A 47 -9.83 3.61 -2.88
CA LEU A 47 -9.45 3.50 -4.29
C LEU A 47 -10.51 2.73 -5.09
N LEU A 48 -10.93 1.55 -4.60
CA LEU A 48 -11.94 0.72 -5.28
C LEU A 48 -13.29 1.44 -5.41
N ILE A 49 -13.72 2.21 -4.41
CA ILE A 49 -14.95 3.00 -4.46
C ILE A 49 -14.85 4.05 -5.57
N SER A 50 -13.75 4.81 -5.62
CA SER A 50 -13.54 5.81 -6.68
C SER A 50 -13.39 5.19 -8.07
N ALA A 51 -12.71 4.05 -8.19
CA ALA A 51 -12.54 3.34 -9.44
C ALA A 51 -13.88 2.76 -9.93
N GLY A 52 -14.67 2.17 -9.05
CA GLY A 52 -16.02 1.69 -9.34
C GLY A 52 -16.98 2.82 -9.74
N TYR A 53 -16.86 4.00 -9.12
CA TYR A 53 -17.64 5.18 -9.51
C TYR A 53 -17.35 5.60 -10.97
N VAL A 54 -16.07 5.66 -11.37
CA VAL A 54 -15.69 5.99 -12.75
C VAL A 54 -16.05 4.86 -13.70
N TRP A 55 -15.96 3.60 -13.27
CA TRP A 55 -16.40 2.45 -14.07
C TRP A 55 -17.87 2.58 -14.47
N ASN A 56 -18.75 2.90 -13.52
CA ASN A 56 -20.18 3.04 -13.78
C ASN A 56 -20.54 4.16 -14.78
N ARG A 57 -19.65 5.12 -15.04
CA ARG A 57 -19.87 6.17 -16.05
C ARG A 57 -19.80 5.65 -17.49
N GLY A 58 -19.04 4.57 -17.73
CA GLY A 58 -18.98 3.89 -19.02
C GLY A 58 -18.17 4.62 -20.10
N ALA A 59 -17.57 3.88 -21.04
CA ALA A 59 -16.53 4.38 -21.98
C ALA A 59 -16.98 5.50 -22.93
N ALA A 60 -18.28 5.70 -23.08
CA ALA A 60 -18.85 6.73 -23.93
C ALA A 60 -18.90 8.12 -23.26
N ASP A 61 -18.59 8.23 -21.97
CA ASP A 61 -18.65 9.49 -21.24
C ASP A 61 -17.43 10.37 -21.60
N PRO A 62 -17.60 11.55 -22.24
CA PRO A 62 -16.48 12.41 -22.68
C PRO A 62 -15.58 12.88 -21.52
N GLY A 63 -16.10 12.81 -20.29
CA GLY A 63 -15.39 13.18 -19.07
C GLY A 63 -14.32 12.18 -18.63
N ILE A 64 -14.28 10.95 -19.16
CA ILE A 64 -13.29 9.94 -18.73
C ILE A 64 -11.85 10.40 -18.96
N GLY A 65 -11.57 11.04 -20.10
CA GLY A 65 -10.24 11.58 -20.36
C GLY A 65 -9.83 12.64 -19.32
N ALA A 66 -10.79 13.46 -18.87
CA ALA A 66 -10.55 14.44 -17.82
C ALA A 66 -10.33 13.78 -16.45
N PHE A 67 -11.07 12.71 -16.12
CA PHE A 67 -10.85 11.96 -14.87
C PHE A 67 -9.49 11.25 -14.85
N ILE A 68 -9.07 10.65 -15.97
CA ILE A 68 -7.74 10.03 -16.08
C ILE A 68 -6.65 11.08 -15.92
N MET A 69 -6.77 12.21 -16.63
CA MET A 69 -5.80 13.29 -16.54
C MET A 69 -5.76 13.90 -15.13
N ALA A 70 -6.91 14.19 -14.54
CA ALA A 70 -7.00 14.75 -13.19
C ALA A 70 -6.48 13.77 -12.12
N GLY A 71 -6.79 12.49 -12.26
CA GLY A 71 -6.31 11.43 -11.37
C GLY A 71 -4.80 11.23 -11.49
N ALA A 72 -4.27 11.14 -12.71
CA ALA A 72 -2.84 10.93 -12.95
C ALA A 72 -2.01 12.16 -12.56
N LEU A 73 -2.40 13.37 -12.98
CA LEU A 73 -1.67 14.59 -12.62
C LEU A 73 -1.83 14.92 -11.12
N GLY A 74 -3.04 14.75 -10.57
CA GLY A 74 -3.32 15.00 -9.17
C GLY A 74 -2.65 14.00 -8.24
N GLY A 75 -2.70 12.71 -8.59
CA GLY A 75 -1.99 11.64 -7.90
C GLY A 75 -0.49 11.85 -7.95
N PHE A 76 0.08 12.12 -9.13
CA PHE A 76 1.51 12.38 -9.29
C PHE A 76 1.98 13.60 -8.49
N ALA A 77 1.24 14.71 -8.52
CA ALA A 77 1.56 15.89 -7.73
C ALA A 77 1.51 15.61 -6.22
N LEU A 78 0.49 14.89 -5.74
CA LEU A 78 0.39 14.52 -4.32
C LEU A 78 1.48 13.53 -3.90
N ALA A 79 1.87 12.60 -4.77
CA ALA A 79 2.99 11.70 -4.51
C ALA A 79 4.28 12.50 -4.30
N LEU A 80 4.58 13.43 -5.20
CA LEU A 80 5.74 14.32 -5.06
C LEU A 80 5.68 15.14 -3.77
N VAL A 81 4.53 15.75 -3.45
CA VAL A 81 4.36 16.52 -2.21
C VAL A 81 4.56 15.64 -0.98
N THR A 82 4.07 14.40 -1.00
CA THR A 82 4.20 13.46 0.12
C THR A 82 5.65 13.03 0.34
N VAL A 83 6.44 12.87 -0.74
CA VAL A 83 7.88 12.57 -0.66
C VAL A 83 8.68 13.72 -0.05
N PHE A 84 8.30 14.99 -0.29
CA PHE A 84 8.97 16.13 0.34
C PHE A 84 8.44 16.43 1.75
N LYS A 85 7.17 16.14 2.05
CA LYS A 85 6.52 16.38 3.36
C LYS A 85 5.87 15.12 3.93
N HIS A 86 6.70 14.20 4.40
CA HIS A 86 6.27 12.95 5.06
C HIS A 86 5.35 13.16 6.28
N ALA A 87 5.43 14.29 6.98
CA ALA A 87 4.57 14.58 8.13
C ALA A 87 3.07 14.70 7.79
N TRP A 88 2.74 14.95 6.51
CA TRP A 88 1.37 15.11 6.02
C TRP A 88 0.81 13.83 5.38
N ALA A 89 1.61 12.77 5.34
CA ALA A 89 1.24 11.45 4.84
C ALA A 89 -0.13 10.94 5.32
N PRO A 90 -0.55 11.08 6.61
CA PRO A 90 -1.85 10.55 7.04
C PRO A 90 -3.05 11.21 6.34
N TYR A 91 -2.92 12.44 5.85
CA TYR A 91 -3.99 13.14 5.14
C TYR A 91 -3.84 13.07 3.62
N THR A 92 -2.62 13.06 3.09
CA THR A 92 -2.39 12.96 1.64
C THR A 92 -2.67 11.56 1.10
N THR A 93 -2.46 10.51 1.90
CA THR A 93 -2.70 9.10 1.51
C THR A 93 -4.15 8.82 1.06
N PRO A 94 -5.21 9.15 1.83
CA PRO A 94 -6.58 8.90 1.39
C PRO A 94 -6.97 9.74 0.16
N ILE A 95 -6.50 10.98 0.08
CA ILE A 95 -6.76 11.85 -1.08
C ILE A 95 -6.08 11.29 -2.33
N TYR A 96 -4.83 10.84 -2.19
CA TYR A 96 -4.09 10.16 -3.25
C TYR A 96 -4.80 8.89 -3.71
N ALA A 97 -5.29 8.06 -2.78
CA ALA A 97 -6.00 6.83 -3.11
C ALA A 97 -7.26 7.07 -3.96
N VAL A 98 -8.01 8.14 -3.67
CA VAL A 98 -9.19 8.52 -4.45
C VAL A 98 -8.80 9.01 -5.86
N LEU A 99 -7.76 9.85 -5.96
CA LEU A 99 -7.30 10.37 -7.26
C LEU A 99 -6.72 9.27 -8.15
N GLU A 100 -5.92 8.36 -7.58
CA GLU A 100 -5.45 7.17 -8.28
C GLU A 100 -6.60 6.25 -8.67
N GLY A 101 -7.62 6.09 -7.83
CA GLY A 101 -8.80 5.32 -8.17
C GLY A 101 -9.56 5.90 -9.37
N PHE A 102 -9.62 7.23 -9.51
CA PHE A 102 -10.18 7.85 -10.72
C PHE A 102 -9.34 7.59 -11.97
N ALA A 103 -8.02 7.64 -11.87
CA ALA A 103 -7.13 7.32 -12.98
C ALA A 103 -7.27 5.85 -13.41
N LEU A 104 -7.14 4.93 -12.45
CA LEU A 104 -7.23 3.49 -12.69
C LEU A 104 -8.63 3.08 -13.16
N GLY A 105 -9.71 3.66 -12.60
CA GLY A 105 -11.07 3.42 -13.05
C GLY A 105 -11.31 3.87 -14.49
N GLY A 106 -10.80 5.04 -14.88
CA GLY A 106 -10.92 5.53 -16.25
C GLY A 106 -10.15 4.67 -17.25
N ILE A 107 -8.91 4.28 -16.90
CA ILE A 107 -8.11 3.35 -17.69
C ILE A 107 -8.81 2.00 -17.82
N SER A 108 -9.39 1.51 -16.73
CA SER A 108 -10.12 0.24 -16.69
C SER A 108 -11.30 0.24 -17.67
N VAL A 109 -12.06 1.33 -17.75
CA VAL A 109 -13.17 1.47 -18.71
C VAL A 109 -12.71 1.39 -20.16
N ILE A 110 -11.55 1.99 -20.49
CA ILE A 110 -10.97 1.93 -21.83
C ILE A 110 -10.55 0.49 -22.19
N PHE A 111 -9.91 -0.21 -21.25
CA PHE A 111 -9.51 -1.60 -21.46
C PHE A 111 -10.72 -2.53 -21.54
N GLU A 112 -11.75 -2.31 -20.74
CA GLU A 112 -13.00 -3.08 -20.78
C GLU A 112 -13.74 -2.89 -22.12
N ALA A 113 -13.69 -1.68 -22.70
CA ALA A 113 -14.28 -1.42 -24.02
C ALA A 113 -13.55 -2.15 -25.16
N THR A 114 -12.23 -2.38 -25.02
CA THR A 114 -11.42 -3.08 -26.02
C THR A 114 -11.42 -4.60 -25.78
N TYR A 115 -11.44 -5.02 -24.51
CA TYR A 115 -11.39 -6.40 -24.07
C TYR A 115 -12.39 -6.63 -22.93
N PRO A 116 -13.63 -7.01 -23.25
CA PRO A 116 -14.69 -7.19 -22.26
C PRO A 116 -14.33 -8.30 -21.26
N GLY A 117 -14.46 -8.01 -19.97
CA GLY A 117 -14.24 -8.92 -18.86
C GLY A 117 -12.80 -9.02 -18.34
N ILE A 118 -11.80 -8.42 -19.02
CA ILE A 118 -10.39 -8.50 -18.59
C ILE A 118 -10.18 -7.83 -17.24
N VAL A 119 -10.83 -6.68 -17.01
CA VAL A 119 -10.58 -5.90 -15.80
C VAL A 119 -11.04 -6.66 -14.56
N SER A 120 -12.25 -7.23 -14.60
CA SER A 120 -12.79 -8.03 -13.51
C SER A 120 -11.89 -9.24 -13.20
N GLN A 121 -11.42 -9.94 -14.23
CA GLN A 121 -10.48 -11.07 -14.06
C GLN A 121 -9.16 -10.64 -13.42
N ALA A 122 -8.57 -9.52 -13.86
CA ALA A 122 -7.31 -9.01 -13.32
C ALA A 122 -7.45 -8.62 -11.83
N VAL A 123 -8.57 -8.01 -11.46
CA VAL A 123 -8.88 -7.65 -10.07
C VAL A 123 -8.99 -8.91 -9.22
N PHE A 124 -9.76 -9.92 -9.66
CA PHE A 124 -9.87 -11.20 -8.95
C PHE A 124 -8.53 -11.91 -8.82
N LEU A 125 -7.66 -11.87 -9.84
CA LEU A 125 -6.32 -12.45 -9.75
C LEU A 125 -5.45 -11.73 -8.71
N THR A 126 -5.56 -10.41 -8.63
CA THR A 126 -4.77 -9.61 -7.67
C THR A 126 -5.20 -9.90 -6.23
N PHE A 127 -6.51 -9.93 -5.96
CA PHE A 127 -7.02 -10.33 -4.64
C PHE A 127 -6.76 -11.81 -4.35
N GLY A 128 -6.86 -12.67 -5.36
CA GLY A 128 -6.58 -14.09 -5.26
C GLY A 128 -5.14 -14.37 -4.88
N THR A 129 -4.18 -13.69 -5.52
CA THR A 129 -2.75 -13.84 -5.20
C THR A 129 -2.42 -13.27 -3.82
N LEU A 130 -2.98 -12.11 -3.45
CA LEU A 130 -2.83 -11.55 -2.10
C LEU A 130 -3.39 -12.50 -1.03
N GLY A 131 -4.60 -13.03 -1.24
CA GLY A 131 -5.24 -14.00 -0.35
C GLY A 131 -4.45 -15.31 -0.26
N ALA A 132 -3.98 -15.84 -1.39
CA ALA A 132 -3.14 -17.04 -1.43
C ALA A 132 -1.84 -16.86 -0.65
N LEU A 133 -1.18 -15.70 -0.80
CA LEU A 133 0.04 -15.39 -0.05
C LEU A 133 -0.22 -15.30 1.46
N LEU A 134 -1.33 -14.69 1.86
CA LEU A 134 -1.71 -14.56 3.27
C LEU A 134 -2.00 -15.95 3.89
N ILE A 135 -2.73 -16.81 3.18
CA ILE A 135 -2.99 -18.19 3.61
C ILE A 135 -1.67 -18.98 3.71
N ALA A 136 -0.78 -18.86 2.72
CA ALA A 136 0.53 -19.51 2.75
C ALA A 136 1.42 -19.02 3.90
N TRP A 137 1.33 -17.74 4.25
CA TRP A 137 2.04 -17.17 5.39
C TRP A 137 1.51 -17.72 6.72
N CYS A 138 0.19 -17.75 6.91
CA CYS A 138 -0.42 -18.35 8.10
C CYS A 138 -0.15 -19.85 8.22
N SER A 139 -0.13 -20.61 7.10
CA SER A 139 0.12 -22.06 7.12
C SER A 139 1.56 -22.41 7.49
N ARG A 140 2.53 -21.60 7.06
CA ARG A 140 3.95 -21.81 7.39
C ARG A 140 4.27 -21.51 8.86
N VAL A 141 3.57 -20.54 9.47
CA VAL A 141 3.66 -20.29 10.92
C VAL A 141 3.08 -21.46 11.73
N GLY A 142 2.15 -22.25 11.16
CA GLY A 142 1.56 -23.43 11.81
C GLY A 142 2.43 -24.70 11.79
N LEU A 143 3.48 -24.78 10.97
CA LEU A 143 4.28 -26.01 10.78
C LEU A 143 5.72 -25.92 11.30
N GLY A 144 6.08 -24.84 12.01
CA GLY A 144 7.42 -24.63 12.58
C GLY A 144 7.48 -24.68 14.12
N SER A 145 6.44 -25.21 14.78
CA SER A 145 6.38 -25.29 16.25
C SER A 145 6.40 -26.70 16.83
N TYR A 146 6.94 -27.68 16.09
CA TYR A 146 7.37 -28.96 16.65
C TYR A 146 8.69 -29.41 16.03
#